data_AF-A0A846YLY9-F1
#
_entry.id   AF-A0A846YLY9-F1
#
_cell.length_a   1.000
_cell.length_b   1.000
_cell.length_c   1.000
_cell.angle_alpha   90.00
_cell.angle_beta   90.00
_cell.angle_gamma   90.00
#
_symmetry.space_group_name_H-M   'P 1'
#
loop_
_entity.id
_entity.type
_entity.pdbx_description
1 polymer ?
#
loop_
_entity_poly.entity_id
_entity_poly.type
_entity_poly.pdbx_seq_one_letter_code
_entity_poly.pdbx_strand_id
1 'polypeptide(L)' 'MEVTGGTGPATVRYSIDGAAEQVETDVTLPWTKDYPVYDRVSSYVSAEGASMCTIILDGTELVAFRSEADPTCRFAYWG' A
#
# COMPACT_ATOMS: atom_id res chain seq x y z
N MET A 1 2.96 2.38 -3.99
CA MET A 1 2.64 1.92 -2.62
C MET A 1 3.91 1.44 -1.96
N GLU A 2 4.05 1.68 -0.67
CA GLU A 2 5.21 1.22 0.12
C GLU A 2 4.74 0.68 1.48
N VAL A 3 5.41 -0.36 1.96
CA VAL A 3 5.22 -0.96 3.29
C VAL A 3 6.60 -1.14 3.93
N THR A 4 6.78 -0.67 5.17
CA THR A 4 8.06 -0.69 5.88
C THR A 4 7.91 -0.96 7.39
N GLY A 5 9.05 -1.04 8.09
CA GLY A 5 9.11 -0.97 9.55
C GLY A 5 8.82 -2.28 10.32
N GLY A 6 8.86 -3.44 9.65
CA GLY A 6 8.78 -4.76 10.28
C GLY A 6 10.14 -5.46 10.40
N THR A 7 10.22 -6.48 11.26
CA THR A 7 11.45 -7.26 11.52
C THR A 7 11.41 -8.69 10.97
N GLY A 8 10.30 -9.08 10.33
CA GLY A 8 10.08 -10.43 9.78
C GLY A 8 9.37 -10.41 8.43
N PRO A 9 9.08 -11.59 7.86
CA PRO A 9 8.26 -11.71 6.66
C PRO A 9 6.88 -11.07 6.91
N ALA A 10 6.40 -10.31 5.92
CA ALA A 10 5.09 -9.67 5.98
C ALA A 10 4.11 -10.35 5.02
N THR A 11 2.81 -10.16 5.30
CA THR A 11 1.74 -10.46 4.33
C THR A 11 1.12 -9.15 3.88
N VAL A 12 1.24 -8.84 2.59
CA VAL A 12 0.73 -7.60 2.00
C VAL A 12 -0.52 -7.90 1.18
N ARG A 13 -1.61 -7.18 1.49
CA ARG A 13 -2.89 -7.22 0.77
C ARG A 13 -3.14 -5.87 0.12
N TYR A 14 -3.43 -5.83 -1.16
CA TYR A 14 -3.66 -4.56 -1.85
C TYR A 14 -4.68 -4.68 -2.98
N SER A 15 -5.32 -3.56 -3.31
CA SER A 15 -6.13 -3.42 -4.53
C SER A 15 -5.78 -2.08 -5.17
N ILE A 16 -5.81 -2.06 -6.50
CA ILE A 16 -5.53 -0.90 -7.33
C ILE A 16 -6.73 -0.71 -8.25
N ASP A 17 -7.21 0.53 -8.33
CA ASP A 17 -8.31 0.95 -9.19
C ASP A 17 -9.58 0.08 -9.08
N GLY A 18 -9.92 -0.34 -7.85
CA GLY A 18 -11.09 -1.19 -7.60
C GLY A 18 -10.98 -2.61 -8.16
N ALA A 19 -9.80 -3.04 -8.63
CA ALA A 19 -9.55 -4.40 -9.07
C ALA A 19 -9.63 -5.40 -7.90
N ALA A 20 -9.64 -6.69 -8.23
CA ALA A 20 -9.61 -7.76 -7.23
C ALA A 20 -8.40 -7.63 -6.29
N GLU A 21 -8.63 -7.87 -4.99
CA GLU A 21 -7.56 -7.91 -3.98
C GLU A 21 -6.46 -8.89 -4.42
N GLN A 22 -5.22 -8.43 -4.29
CA GLN A 22 -4.01 -9.23 -4.43
C GLN A 22 -3.43 -9.49 -3.04
N VAL A 23 -2.86 -10.68 -2.85
CA VAL A 23 -2.23 -11.09 -1.60
C VAL A 23 -0.83 -11.61 -1.92
N GLU A 24 0.19 -11.01 -1.29
CA GLU A 24 1.57 -11.43 -1.35
C GLU A 24 2.01 -11.86 0.06
N THR A 25 2.47 -13.10 0.23
CA THR A 25 2.92 -13.65 1.52
C THR A 25 4.44 -13.79 1.55
N ASP A 26 5.00 -13.88 2.76
CA ASP A 26 6.44 -14.04 2.98
C ASP A 26 7.31 -12.96 2.32
N VAL A 27 6.76 -11.74 2.19
CA VAL A 27 7.49 -10.65 1.54
C VAL A 27 8.53 -10.05 2.49
N THR A 28 9.69 -9.73 1.94
CA THR A 28 10.74 -8.99 2.65
C THR A 28 10.43 -7.51 2.63
N LEU A 29 10.59 -6.84 3.77
CA LEU A 29 10.47 -5.38 3.87
C LEU A 29 11.84 -4.70 3.64
N PRO A 30 11.89 -3.51 3.00
CA PRO A 30 10.76 -2.73 2.50
C PRO A 30 10.13 -3.35 1.25
N TRP A 31 8.80 -3.32 1.18
CA TRP A 31 8.03 -3.76 0.02
C TRP A 31 7.49 -2.54 -0.73
N THR A 32 7.57 -2.57 -2.05
CA THR A 32 7.09 -1.49 -2.92
C THR A 32 6.31 -2.06 -4.10
N LYS A 33 5.30 -1.29 -4.54
CA LYS A 33 4.49 -1.61 -5.71
C LYS A 33 4.12 -0.35 -6.47
N ASP A 34 4.60 -0.28 -7.70
CA ASP A 34 4.26 0.78 -8.65
C ASP A 34 3.12 0.34 -9.56
N TYR A 35 2.25 1.29 -9.89
CA TYR A 35 1.14 1.11 -10.81
C TYR A 35 0.79 2.44 -11.48
N PRO A 36 0.27 2.41 -12.72
CA PRO A 36 -0.12 3.64 -13.43
C PRO A 36 -1.25 4.36 -12.70
N VAL A 37 -1.16 5.69 -12.68
CA VAL A 37 -2.24 6.56 -12.18
C VAL A 37 -3.32 6.70 -13.26
N TYR A 38 -4.58 6.61 -12.86
CA TYR A 38 -5.74 6.80 -13.71
C TYR A 38 -6.53 8.04 -13.26
N ASP A 39 -7.38 8.61 -14.13
CA ASP A 39 -8.21 9.81 -13.82
C ASP A 39 -9.13 9.62 -12.59
N ARG A 40 -9.50 8.36 -12.31
CA ARG A 40 -10.16 7.93 -11.09
C ARG A 40 -9.36 6.77 -10.54
N VAL A 41 -9.14 6.75 -9.24
CA VAL A 41 -8.36 5.68 -8.61
C VAL A 41 -8.91 5.39 -7.23
N SER A 42 -9.10 4.11 -6.91
CA SER A 42 -9.35 3.62 -5.56
C SER A 42 -8.31 2.58 -5.23
N SER A 43 -7.46 2.84 -4.24
CA SER A 43 -6.31 2.02 -3.91
C SER A 43 -6.23 1.79 -2.41
N TYR A 44 -5.83 0.58 -2.01
CA TYR A 44 -5.42 0.33 -0.63
C TYR A 44 -4.26 -0.64 -0.57
N VAL A 45 -3.54 -0.56 0.55
CA VAL A 45 -2.54 -1.54 0.96
C VAL A 45 -2.68 -1.78 2.45
N SER A 46 -2.72 -3.04 2.85
CA SER A 46 -2.67 -3.51 4.23
C SER A 46 -1.50 -4.45 4.36
N ALA A 47 -0.80 -4.42 5.50
CA ALA A 47 0.36 -5.29 5.70
C ALA A 47 0.39 -5.85 7.11
N GLU A 48 0.34 -7.17 7.24
CA GLU A 48 0.58 -7.86 8.51
C GLU A 48 2.10 -8.08 8.68
N GLY A 49 2.65 -7.79 9.86
CA GLY A 49 4.09 -7.88 10.14
C GLY A 49 4.89 -6.62 9.76
N ALA A 50 4.21 -5.52 9.43
CA ALA A 50 4.80 -4.21 9.16
C ALA A 50 4.36 -3.18 10.22
N SER A 51 5.01 -2.01 10.25
CA SER A 51 4.61 -0.91 11.14
C SER A 51 4.32 0.41 10.42
N MET A 52 4.53 0.46 9.11
CA MET A 52 4.26 1.64 8.31
C MET A 52 3.80 1.28 6.90
N CYS A 53 2.86 2.05 6.37
CA CYS A 53 2.51 2.04 4.95
C CYS A 53 2.41 3.47 4.41
N THR A 54 2.67 3.61 3.11
CA THR A 54 2.47 4.86 2.37
C THR A 54 1.84 4.59 0.99
N ILE A 55 1.07 5.56 0.51
CA ILE A 55 0.64 5.64 -0.89
C ILE A 55 1.12 6.98 -1.42
N ILE A 56 1.92 6.94 -2.48
CA ILE A 56 2.44 8.10 -3.19
C ILE A 56 1.80 8.12 -4.58
N LEU A 57 1.15 9.24 -4.92
CA LEU A 57 0.56 9.52 -6.22
C LEU A 57 1.58 10.27 -7.08
N ASP A 58 1.64 9.92 -8.37
CA ASP A 58 2.53 10.54 -9.36
C ASP A 58 4.01 10.66 -8.90
N GLY A 59 4.46 9.67 -8.13
CA GLY A 59 5.82 9.58 -7.59
C GLY A 59 6.22 10.67 -6.58
N THR A 60 5.34 11.63 -6.26
CA THR A 60 5.71 12.81 -5.47
C THR A 60 4.70 13.18 -4.38
N GLU A 61 3.41 12.91 -4.57
CA GLU A 61 2.36 13.33 -3.65
C GLU A 61 2.03 12.24 -2.63
N LEU A 62 2.32 12.47 -1.35
CA LEU A 62 1.92 11.56 -0.28
C LEU A 62 0.41 11.71 0.00
N VAL A 63 -0.38 10.73 -0.44
CA VAL A 63 -1.84 10.77 -0.32
C VAL A 63 -2.40 9.91 0.80
N ALA A 64 -1.61 8.96 1.31
CA ALA A 64 -1.95 8.19 2.50
C ALA A 64 -0.70 7.77 3.28
N PHE A 65 -0.78 7.86 4.60
CA PHE A 65 0.27 7.46 5.53
C PHE A 65 -0.35 6.87 6.81
N ARG A 66 0.17 5.73 7.26
CA ARG A 66 -0.10 5.16 8.58
C ARG A 66 1.18 4.62 9.19
N SER A 67 1.31 4.80 10.50
CA SER A 67 2.41 4.33 11.32
C SER A 67 1.83 3.68 12.58
N GLU A 68 1.43 2.42 12.45
CA GLU A 68 0.82 1.59 13.48
C GLU A 68 1.13 0.12 13.16
N ALA A 69 0.98 -0.78 14.13
CA ALA A 69 1.14 -2.21 13.87
C ALA A 69 0.08 -2.68 12.87
N ASP A 70 0.51 -3.52 11.93
CA ASP A 70 -0.31 -4.08 10.86
C ASP A 70 -1.10 -3.00 10.07
N PRO A 71 -0.41 -2.00 9.49
CA PRO A 71 -1.03 -0.77 9.03
C PRO A 71 -1.89 -1.00 7.78
N THR A 72 -2.94 -0.18 7.62
CA THR A 72 -3.71 -0.11 6.36
C THR A 72 -3.81 1.33 5.82
N CYS A 73 -3.31 1.54 4.61
CA CYS A 73 -3.42 2.78 3.87
C CYS A 73 -4.51 2.67 2.81
N ARG A 74 -5.36 3.69 2.69
CA ARG A 74 -6.43 3.78 1.70
C ARG A 74 -6.40 5.15 1.04
N PHE A 75 -6.61 5.19 -0.26
CA PHE A 75 -6.74 6.40 -1.04
C PHE A 75 -7.83 6.22 -2.09
N ALA A 76 -8.65 7.23 -2.31
CA ALA A 76 -9.62 7.26 -3.39
C ALA A 76 -9.74 8.68 -3.96
N TYR A 77 -9.80 8.78 -5.28
CA TYR A 77 -9.97 10.02 -6.03
C TYR A 77 -10.94 9.80 -7.20
N TRP A 78 -11.85 10.75 -7.42
CA TRP A 78 -12.98 10.61 -8.35
C TRP A 78 -13.10 11.73 -9.39
N GLY A 79 -12.18 12.69 -9.42
CA GLY A 79 -12.27 13.94 -10.20
C GLY A 79 -12.75 15.10 -9.35
#